data_AF-A0A2T6VE50-F1
#
_entry.id   AF-A0A2T6VE50-F1
#
_cell.length_a   1.000
_cell.length_b   1.000
_cell.length_c   1.000
_cell.angle_alpha   90.00
_cell.angle_beta   90.00
_cell.angle_gamma   90.00
#
_symmetry.space_group_name_H-M   'P 1'
#
loop_
_entity.id
_entity.type
_entity.pdbx_description
1 polymer ?
#
loop_
_entity_poly.entity_id
_entity_poly.type
_entity_poly.pdbx_seq_one_letter_code
_entity_poly.pdbx_strand_id
1 'polypeptide(L)' 'MFIVAVLMLAFLIFVHELGHFTIARICGVKVEVFSIGFGKKLCFFKLFGTQFALSLIPLGGYVKLKGM' A
#
# COMPACT_ATOMS: atom_id res chain seq x y z
N MET A 1 17.05 -18.75 0.05
CA MET A 1 17.03 -17.99 1.32
C MET A 1 16.57 -16.55 1.13
N PHE A 2 17.27 -15.73 0.33
CA PHE A 2 16.94 -14.31 0.14
C PHE A 2 15.56 -14.02 -0.47
N ILE A 3 15.11 -14.85 -1.43
CA ILE A 3 13.78 -14.69 -2.06
C ILE A 3 12.66 -14.79 -1.02
N VAL A 4 12.76 -15.75 -0.08
CA VAL A 4 11.78 -15.94 1.01
C VAL A 4 11.78 -14.72 1.95
N ALA A 5 12.96 -14.16 2.25
CA ALA A 5 13.06 -12.96 3.08
C ALA A 5 12.39 -11.75 2.41
N VAL A 6 12.58 -11.55 1.11
CA VAL A 6 11.93 -10.47 0.36
C VAL A 6 10.41 -10.65 0.31
N LEU A 7 9.92 -11.88 0.11
CA LEU A 7 8.49 -12.18 0.12
C LEU A 7 7.86 -11.95 1.50
N MET A 8 8.52 -12.38 2.57
CA MET A 8 8.08 -12.14 3.96
C MET A 8 8.04 -10.64 4.28
N LEU A 9 9.06 -9.89 3.87
CA LEU A 9 9.11 -8.45 4.07
C LEU A 9 8.00 -7.74 3.28
N ALA A 10 7.79 -8.11 2.02
CA ALA A 10 6.70 -7.57 1.20
C ALA A 10 5.33 -7.87 1.81
N PHE A 11 5.12 -9.07 2.36
CA PHE A 11 3.89 -9.45 3.06
C PHE A 11 3.70 -8.66 4.36
N LEU A 12 4.74 -8.49 5.17
CA LEU A 12 4.70 -7.70 6.40
C LEU A 12 4.32 -6.25 6.11
N ILE A 13 4.95 -5.64 5.11
CA ILE A 13 4.66 -4.27 4.66
C ILE A 13 3.21 -4.17 4.16
N PHE A 14 2.76 -5.14 3.38
CA PHE A 14 1.38 -5.18 2.91
C PHE A 14 0.38 -5.15 4.08
N VAL A 15 0.59 -5.99 5.10
CA VAL A 15 -0.26 -6.03 6.29
C VAL A 15 -0.16 -4.72 7.09
N HIS A 16 1.02 -4.12 7.19
CA HIS A 16 1.23 -2.82 7.87
C HIS A 16 0.41 -1.71 7.22
N GLU A 17 0.55 -1.54 5.90
CA GLU A 17 -0.18 -0.53 5.13
C GLU A 17 -1.69 -0.82 5.13
N LEU A 18 -2.08 -2.10 5.07
CA LEU A 18 -3.48 -2.51 5.17
C LEU A 18 -4.09 -2.10 6.52
N GLY A 19 -3.30 -2.12 7.60
CA GLY A 19 -3.68 -1.59 8.91
C GLY A 19 -4.02 -0.10 8.84
N HIS A 20 -3.12 0.73 8.27
CA HIS A 20 -3.38 2.16 8.06
C HIS A 20 -4.61 2.42 7.19
N PHE A 21 -4.76 1.66 6.10
CA PHE A 21 -5.93 1.74 5.23
C PHE A 21 -7.23 1.44 5.99
N THR A 22 -7.22 0.37 6.80
CA THR A 22 -8.40 -0.08 7.54
C THR A 22 -8.78 0.92 8.62
N ILE A 23 -7.81 1.39 9.41
CA ILE A 23 -8.05 2.40 10.45
C ILE A 23 -8.55 3.71 9.81
N ALA A 24 -7.92 4.18 8.72
CA ALA A 24 -8.37 5.37 8.02
C ALA A 24 -9.82 5.24 7.55
N ARG A 25 -10.19 4.09 6.96
CA ARG A 25 -11.56 3.82 6.52
C ARG A 25 -12.56 3.78 7.69
N ILE A 26 -12.19 3.17 8.81
CA ILE A 26 -13.04 3.11 10.02
C ILE A 26 -13.23 4.51 10.63
N CYS A 27 -12.18 5.34 10.63
CA CYS A 27 -12.25 6.73 11.08
C CYS A 27 -12.98 7.67 10.09
N GLY A 28 -13.53 7.15 8.99
CA GLY A 28 -14.21 7.96 7.97
C GLY A 28 -13.28 8.78 7.07
N VAL A 29 -11.96 8.56 7.16
CA VAL A 29 -10.98 9.25 6.32
C VAL A 29 -10.92 8.55 4.96
N LYS A 30 -11.09 9.32 3.89
CA LYS A 30 -11.04 8.79 2.52
C LYS A 30 -9.58 8.55 2.13
N VAL A 31 -9.25 7.33 1.72
CA VAL A 31 -7.92 7.00 1.20
C VAL A 31 -7.92 7.22 -0.31
N GLU A 32 -7.04 8.08 -0.80
CA GLU A 32 -6.87 8.39 -2.23
C GLU A 32 -5.96 7.38 -2.92
N VAL A 33 -4.85 7.01 -2.29
CA VAL A 33 -3.86 6.08 -2.86
C VAL A 33 -3.47 5.06 -1.80
N PHE A 34 -3.42 3.81 -2.19
CA PHE A 34 -2.84 2.72 -1.42
C PHE A 34 -1.74 2.10 -2.28
N SER A 35 -0.48 2.32 -1.94
CA SER A 35 0.66 1.82 -2.72
C SER A 35 1.43 0.78 -1.94
N ILE A 36 1.58 -0.40 -2.53
CA ILE A 36 2.51 -1.42 -2.06
C ILE A 36 3.80 -1.23 -2.84
N GLY A 37 4.89 -0.95 -2.16
CA GLY A 37 6.17 -0.60 -2.75
C GLY A 37 6.34 0.90 -3.02
N PHE A 38 7.59 1.26 -3.34
CA PHE A 38 8.01 2.60 -3.72
C PHE A 38 8.51 2.67 -5.17
N GLY A 39 8.61 3.90 -5.68
CA GLY A 39 9.20 4.20 -6.98
C GLY A 39 8.23 4.00 -8.15
N LYS A 40 8.70 3.38 -9.22
CA LYS A 40 7.93 3.21 -10.46
C LYS A 40 6.74 2.29 -10.22
N LYS A 41 5.53 2.80 -10.44
CA LYS A 41 4.29 2.02 -10.40
C LYS A 41 4.30 1.02 -11.56
N LEU A 42 4.28 -0.27 -11.23
CA LEU A 42 4.17 -1.36 -12.20
C LEU A 42 2.73 -1.55 -12.66
N CYS A 43 1.80 -1.53 -11.71
CA CYS A 43 0.38 -1.66 -11.96
C CYS A 43 -0.38 -0.75 -11.02
N PHE A 44 -1.51 -0.22 -11.46
CA PHE A 44 -2.44 0.47 -10.59
C PHE A 44 -3.87 0.28 -11.07
N PHE A 45 -4.81 0.20 -10.14
CA PHE A 45 -6.24 0.13 -10.41
C PHE A 45 -6.99 0.97 -9.38
N LYS A 46 -8.17 1.46 -9.75
CA LYS A 46 -9.00 2.29 -8.88
C LYS A 46 -10.22 1.49 -8.45
N LEU A 47 -10.40 1.33 -7.14
CA LEU A 47 -11.50 0.57 -6.57
C LEU A 47 -12.04 1.30 -5.32
N PHE A 48 -13.37 1.39 -5.18
CA PHE A 48 -14.04 2.07 -4.06
C PHE A 48 -13.54 3.49 -3.76
N GLY A 49 -13.10 4.23 -4.80
CA GLY A 49 -12.55 5.57 -4.68
C GLY A 49 -11.10 5.65 -4.19
N THR A 50 -10.41 4.51 -4.05
CA THR A 50 -8.99 4.41 -3.69
C THR A 50 -8.19 3.87 -4.88
N GLN A 51 -7.05 4.47 -5.18
CA GLN A 51 -6.12 3.97 -6.18
C GLN A 51 -5.14 2.99 -5.54
N PHE A 52 -5.31 1.70 -5.82
CA PHE A 52 -4.39 0.65 -5.44
C PHE A 52 -3.25 0.61 -6.46
N ALA A 53 -2.01 0.78 -6.01
CA ALA A 53 -0.82 0.74 -6.83
C ALA A 53 0.16 -0.32 -6.30
N LEU A 54 0.83 -1.00 -7.23
CA LEU A 54 1.94 -1.88 -6.95
C LEU A 54 3.18 -1.30 -7.62
N SER A 55 4.23 -1.03 -6.85
CA SER A 55 5.46 -0.40 -7.33
C SER A 55 6.63 -1.37 -7.31
N LEU A 56 7.67 -1.06 -8.09
CA LEU A 56 8.79 -1.96 -8.34
C LEU A 56 9.61 -2.30 -7.09
N ILE A 57 9.74 -1.38 -6.13
CA ILE A 57 10.58 -1.56 -4.96
C ILE A 57 9.73 -2.03 -3.78
N PRO A 58 9.82 -3.30 -3.33
CA PRO A 58 8.98 -3.85 -2.27
C PRO A 58 9.45 -3.45 -0.84
N LEU A 59 10.38 -2.50 -0.70
CA LEU A 59 10.99 -2.09 0.58
C LEU A 59 10.12 -1.10 1.40
N GLY A 60 8.85 -0.95 1.06
CA GLY A 60 7.87 -0.27 1.88
C GLY A 60 6.57 -0.04 1.13
N GLY A 61 5.78 0.94 1.55
CA GLY A 61 4.51 1.30 0.96
C GLY A 61 4.03 2.64 1.51
N TYR A 62 2.91 3.14 0.99
CA TYR A 62 2.28 4.30 1.58
C TYR A 62 0.77 4.33 1.33
N VAL A 63 0.05 4.86 2.33
CA VAL A 63 -1.37 5.22 2.25
C VAL A 63 -1.50 6.73 2.16
N LYS A 64 -1.96 7.24 1.01
CA LYS A 64 -2.28 8.66 0.84
C LYS A 64 -3.72 8.91 1.29
N LEU A 65 -3.85 9.68 2.37
CA LEU A 65 -5.13 10.12 2.92
C LEU A 65 -5.60 11.39 2.21
N LYS A 66 -6.90 11.54 2.01
CA LYS A 66 -7.49 12.73 1.40
C LYS A 66 -7.27 13.94 2.31
N GLY A 67 -6.52 14.92 1.83
CA GLY A 67 -6.22 16.16 2.56
C GLY A 67 -4.84 16.20 3.25
N MET A 68 -3.99 15.19 3.05
CA MET A 68 -2.58 15.18 3.46
C MET A 68 -1.64 14.97 2.27
#